data_AF-A0A9E8SE00-F1
#
_entry.id   AF-A0A9E8SE00-F1
#
_cell.length_a   1.000
_cell.length_b   1.000
_cell.length_c   1.000
_cell.angle_alpha   90.00
_cell.angle_beta   90.00
_cell.angle_gamma   90.00
#
_symmetry.space_group_name_H-M   'P 1'
#
loop_
_entity.id
_entity.type
_entity.pdbx_description
1 polymer ?
#
loop_
_entity_poly.entity_id
_entity_poly.type
_entity_poly.pdbx_seq_one_letter_code
_entity_poly.pdbx_strand_id
1 'polypeptide(L)'
;MKKWILIIVGIILIGIVGIGIKINSDLDDVVEALNSEHSLNESDLIILSDSISPNKKYKYYEYQFDKGGLGYSRIFWSVIENNKKENDLGKGLIPQGYKIIGWNEKNELILSKWNPKSELKTVSKLKNETIINGMKINIAE
;
A
#
# COMPACT_ATOMS: atom_id res chain seq x y z
N MET A 1 43.67 0.91 0.58
CA MET A 1 42.38 1.42 1.11
C MET A 1 41.19 1.31 0.12
N LYS A 2 41.20 0.42 -0.89
CA LYS A 2 40.08 0.25 -1.84
C LYS A 2 39.28 -1.07 -1.70
N LYS A 3 39.88 -2.12 -1.11
CA LYS A 3 39.24 -3.44 -0.99
C LYS A 3 38.16 -3.53 0.10
N TRP A 4 38.26 -2.70 1.16
CA TRP A 4 37.31 -2.71 2.27
C TRP A 4 35.96 -2.04 1.94
N ILE A 5 35.95 -1.09 0.99
CA ILE A 5 34.73 -0.40 0.54
C ILE A 5 33.78 -1.38 -0.19
N LEU A 6 34.31 -2.30 -0.98
CA LEU A 6 33.52 -3.31 -1.71
C LEU A 6 32.78 -4.26 -0.77
N ILE A 7 33.37 -4.61 0.38
CA ILE A 7 32.75 -5.50 1.37
C ILE A 7 31.59 -4.80 2.08
N ILE A 8 31.74 -3.52 2.43
CA ILE A 8 30.70 -2.73 3.09
C ILE A 8 29.50 -2.51 2.16
N VAL A 9 29.74 -2.23 0.87
CA VAL A 9 28.68 -2.07 -0.13
C VAL A 9 27.90 -3.38 -0.33
N GLY A 10 28.57 -4.53 -0.33
CA GLY A 10 27.92 -5.85 -0.46
C GLY A 10 26.97 -6.17 0.70
N ILE A 11 27.35 -5.86 1.95
CA ILE A 11 26.51 -6.12 3.13
C ILE A 11 25.27 -5.21 3.15
N ILE A 12 25.42 -3.95 2.75
CA ILE A 12 24.30 -3.00 2.66
C ILE A 12 23.29 -3.47 1.59
N LEU A 13 23.76 -3.94 0.44
CA LEU A 13 22.89 -4.47 -0.63
C LEU A 13 22.07 -5.68 -0.18
N ILE A 14 22.67 -6.63 0.56
CA ILE A 14 21.97 -7.83 1.03
C ILE A 14 20.90 -7.49 2.08
N GLY A 15 21.19 -6.54 2.97
CA GLY A 15 20.25 -6.11 4.01
C GLY A 15 19.00 -5.40 3.45
N ILE A 16 19.15 -4.62 2.38
CA ILE A 16 18.03 -3.92 1.72
C ILE A 16 17.13 -4.94 1.00
N VAL A 17 17.71 -5.93 0.32
CA VAL A 17 16.96 -6.97 -0.40
C VAL A 17 16.13 -7.83 0.57
N GLY A 18 16.69 -8.22 1.72
CA GLY A 18 15.97 -9.02 2.71
C GLY A 18 14.74 -8.33 3.33
N ILE A 19 14.80 -7.01 3.51
CA ILE A 19 13.67 -6.22 4.02
C ILE A 19 12.59 -6.03 2.94
N GLY A 20 12.98 -5.82 1.68
CA GLY A 20 12.06 -5.71 0.56
C GLY A 20 11.23 -6.97 0.33
N ILE A 21 11.85 -8.15 0.45
CA ILE A 21 11.17 -9.45 0.25
C ILE A 21 10.12 -9.72 1.33
N LYS A 22 10.42 -9.42 2.60
CA LYS A 22 9.50 -9.71 3.71
C LYS A 22 8.24 -8.83 3.70
N ILE A 23 8.38 -7.57 3.27
CA ILE A 23 7.23 -6.68 3.13
C ILE A 23 6.33 -7.14 1.97
N ASN A 24 6.92 -7.67 0.90
CA ASN A 24 6.15 -8.21 -0.21
C ASN A 24 5.33 -9.43 0.22
N SER A 25 5.90 -10.36 0.99
CA SER A 25 5.16 -11.54 1.46
C SER A 25 4.03 -11.18 2.44
N ASP A 26 4.26 -10.28 3.39
CA ASP A 26 3.22 -9.83 4.32
C ASP A 26 2.07 -9.10 3.57
N LEU A 27 2.41 -8.38 2.49
CA LEU A 27 1.42 -7.73 1.64
C LEU A 27 0.66 -8.76 0.80
N ASP A 28 1.37 -9.73 0.20
CA ASP A 28 0.77 -10.80 -0.59
C ASP A 28 -0.26 -11.59 0.22
N ASP A 29 0.03 -11.92 1.49
CA ASP A 29 -0.90 -12.61 2.39
C ASP A 29 -2.17 -11.76 2.68
N VAL A 30 -2.02 -10.45 2.88
CA VAL A 30 -3.15 -9.52 3.10
C VAL A 30 -3.97 -9.37 1.82
N VAL A 31 -3.31 -9.34 0.66
CA VAL A 31 -3.96 -9.26 -0.65
C VAL A 31 -4.71 -10.55 -0.96
N GLU A 32 -4.15 -11.70 -0.61
CA GLU A 32 -4.82 -13.00 -0.74
C GLU A 32 -6.06 -13.08 0.17
N ALA A 33 -5.93 -12.67 1.44
CA ALA A 33 -7.06 -12.59 2.36
C ALA A 33 -8.15 -11.63 1.84
N LEU A 34 -7.77 -10.43 1.39
CA LEU A 34 -8.70 -9.46 0.80
C LEU A 34 -9.40 -10.03 -0.43
N ASN A 35 -8.65 -10.60 -1.38
CA ASN A 35 -9.21 -11.18 -2.60
C ASN A 35 -10.11 -12.39 -2.33
N SER A 36 -9.88 -13.12 -1.22
CA SER A 36 -10.72 -14.25 -0.82
C SER A 36 -12.05 -13.83 -0.20
N GLU A 37 -12.07 -12.71 0.53
CA GLU A 37 -13.26 -12.18 1.22
C GLU A 37 -14.05 -11.16 0.36
N HIS A 38 -13.33 -10.50 -0.54
CA HIS A 38 -13.82 -9.45 -1.42
C HIS A 38 -13.24 -9.65 -2.82
N SER A 39 -14.07 -10.08 -3.77
CA SER A 39 -13.63 -10.10 -5.17
C SER A 39 -13.67 -8.68 -5.72
N LEU A 40 -12.54 -8.15 -6.18
CA LEU A 40 -12.42 -6.81 -6.79
C LEU A 40 -13.13 -6.68 -8.14
N ASN A 41 -13.73 -7.77 -8.62
CA ASN A 41 -14.65 -7.79 -9.77
C ASN A 41 -16.12 -7.73 -9.33
N GLU A 42 -16.41 -7.58 -8.04
CA GLU A 42 -17.77 -7.45 -7.51
C GLU A 42 -18.43 -6.17 -8.06
N SER A 43 -19.71 -6.29 -8.41
CA SER A 43 -20.60 -5.15 -8.71
C SER A 43 -20.72 -4.14 -7.58
N ASP A 44 -20.23 -4.51 -6.40
CA ASP A 44 -20.47 -3.86 -5.14
C ASP A 44 -19.28 -2.99 -4.71
N LEU A 45 -18.24 -2.87 -5.56
CA LEU A 45 -17.14 -1.93 -5.34
C LEU A 45 -17.65 -0.49 -5.47
N ILE A 46 -17.51 0.29 -4.40
CA ILE A 46 -17.84 1.71 -4.38
C ILE A 46 -16.55 2.50 -4.19
N ILE A 47 -16.17 3.26 -5.23
CA ILE A 47 -15.09 4.26 -5.14
C ILE A 47 -15.62 5.49 -4.41
N LEU A 48 -14.95 5.85 -3.31
CA LEU A 48 -15.29 7.01 -2.49
C LEU A 48 -14.47 8.23 -2.92
N SER A 49 -13.18 8.04 -3.19
CA SER A 49 -12.30 9.07 -3.70
C SER A 49 -11.14 8.49 -4.49
N ASP A 50 -10.58 9.28 -5.40
CA ASP A 50 -9.39 8.92 -6.16
C ASP A 50 -8.55 10.16 -6.49
N SER A 51 -7.25 9.96 -6.71
CA SER A 51 -6.38 11.04 -7.16
C SER A 51 -5.15 10.52 -7.89
N ILE A 52 -4.78 11.21 -8.96
CA ILE A 52 -3.63 10.90 -9.81
C ILE A 52 -2.39 11.60 -9.26
N SER A 53 -1.24 10.91 -9.26
CA SER A 53 0.04 11.48 -8.85
C SER A 53 0.46 12.65 -9.75
N PRO A 54 1.28 13.62 -9.28
CA PRO A 54 1.66 14.78 -10.09
C PRO A 54 2.36 14.41 -11.43
N ASN A 55 3.13 13.32 -11.43
CA ASN A 55 3.79 12.76 -12.62
C ASN A 55 2.90 11.84 -13.45
N LYS A 56 1.62 11.65 -13.05
CA LYS A 56 0.60 10.85 -13.72
C LYS A 56 0.90 9.37 -13.87
N LYS A 57 1.96 8.87 -13.21
CA LYS A 57 2.37 7.46 -13.29
C LYS A 57 1.48 6.57 -12.44
N TYR A 58 0.97 7.09 -11.32
CA TYR A 58 0.19 6.34 -10.36
C TYR A 58 -1.12 7.04 -10.03
N LYS A 59 -2.04 6.28 -9.47
CA LYS A 59 -3.32 6.74 -8.98
C LYS A 59 -3.67 5.97 -7.71
N TYR A 60 -4.15 6.68 -6.69
CA TYR A 60 -4.71 6.03 -5.52
C TYR A 60 -6.23 6.02 -5.57
N TYR A 61 -6.81 5.09 -4.84
CA TYR A 61 -8.24 4.94 -4.63
C TYR A 61 -8.52 4.72 -3.15
N GLU A 62 -9.56 5.37 -2.67
CA GLU A 62 -10.27 5.07 -1.43
C GLU A 62 -11.61 4.44 -1.81
N TYR A 63 -11.90 3.26 -1.26
CA TYR A 63 -13.06 2.48 -1.67
C TYR A 63 -13.58 1.60 -0.55
N GLN A 64 -14.79 1.10 -0.75
CA GLN A 64 -15.45 0.13 0.13
C GLN A 64 -16.24 -0.85 -0.74
N PHE A 65 -16.66 -1.97 -0.15
CA PHE A 65 -17.61 -2.90 -0.77
C PHE A 65 -18.99 -2.75 -0.15
N ASP A 66 -20.03 -2.71 -0.96
CA ASP A 66 -21.42 -2.77 -0.51
C ASP A 66 -21.86 -4.22 -0.30
N LYS A 67 -21.77 -4.72 0.93
CA LYS A 67 -22.20 -6.09 1.26
C LYS A 67 -23.70 -6.15 1.64
N GLY A 68 -24.50 -5.14 1.33
CA GLY A 68 -25.94 -5.12 1.59
C GLY A 68 -26.33 -4.80 3.05
N GLY A 69 -27.43 -5.41 3.52
CA GLY A 69 -28.26 -4.96 4.68
C GLY A 69 -27.63 -4.85 6.07
N LEU A 70 -26.32 -5.05 6.24
CA LEU A 70 -25.60 -4.90 7.52
C LEU A 70 -24.67 -3.68 7.56
N GLY A 71 -24.73 -2.80 6.56
CA GLY A 71 -24.05 -1.50 6.55
C GLY A 71 -22.69 -1.53 5.86
N TYR A 72 -22.23 -0.33 5.49
CA TYR A 72 -21.01 -0.08 4.74
C TYR A 72 -19.81 -0.85 5.33
N SER A 73 -19.10 -1.55 4.45
CA SER A 73 -17.91 -2.30 4.83
C SER A 73 -16.73 -1.39 5.17
N ARG A 74 -15.69 -2.01 5.72
CA ARG A 74 -14.39 -1.39 6.00
C ARG A 74 -13.91 -0.55 4.80
N ILE A 75 -13.34 0.63 5.09
CA ILE A 75 -12.69 1.44 4.05
C ILE A 75 -11.31 0.85 3.75
N PHE A 76 -11.00 0.75 2.46
CA PHE A 76 -9.73 0.30 1.93
C PHE A 76 -9.08 1.43 1.13
N TRP A 77 -7.76 1.39 1.08
CA TRP A 77 -6.95 2.28 0.26
C TRP A 77 -6.00 1.47 -0.58
N SER A 78 -5.88 1.81 -1.85
CA SER A 78 -4.91 1.18 -2.74
C SER A 78 -4.25 2.19 -3.64
N VAL A 79 -3.04 1.86 -4.09
CA VAL A 79 -2.28 2.63 -5.07
C VAL A 79 -1.75 1.74 -6.19
N ILE A 80 -2.10 2.09 -7.42
CA ILE A 80 -1.77 1.33 -8.64
C ILE A 80 -1.21 2.25 -9.72
N GLU A 81 -0.62 1.68 -10.76
CA GLU A 81 -0.24 2.46 -11.95
C GLU A 81 -1.49 3.05 -12.62
N ASN A 82 -1.39 4.29 -13.10
CA ASN A 82 -2.53 5.06 -13.62
C ASN A 82 -3.15 4.46 -14.90
N ASN A 83 -2.44 3.56 -15.58
CA ASN A 83 -2.93 2.83 -16.75
C ASN A 83 -3.61 1.49 -16.40
N LYS A 84 -3.63 1.11 -15.11
CA LYS A 84 -4.28 -0.12 -14.62
C LYS A 84 -5.73 0.13 -14.28
N LYS A 85 -6.52 -0.95 -14.26
CA LYS A 85 -7.95 -0.88 -13.97
C LYS A 85 -8.19 -1.09 -12.48
N GLU A 86 -9.38 -0.71 -12.01
CA GLU A 86 -9.81 -0.87 -10.61
C GLU A 86 -9.77 -2.33 -10.13
N ASN A 87 -9.87 -3.30 -11.03
CA ASN A 87 -9.75 -4.72 -10.68
C ASN A 87 -8.33 -5.10 -10.19
N ASP A 88 -7.33 -4.25 -10.40
CA ASP A 88 -5.95 -4.43 -9.90
C ASP A 88 -5.74 -3.85 -8.48
N LEU A 89 -6.75 -3.25 -7.85
CA LEU A 89 -6.62 -2.56 -6.56
C LEU A 89 -6.03 -3.43 -5.44
N GLY A 90 -6.23 -4.74 -5.47
CA GLY A 90 -5.68 -5.67 -4.48
C GLY A 90 -4.16 -5.66 -4.50
N LYS A 91 -3.53 -5.62 -5.69
CA LYS A 91 -2.07 -5.54 -5.80
C LYS A 91 -1.53 -4.24 -5.21
N GLY A 92 -2.35 -3.20 -5.19
CA GLY A 92 -2.03 -1.87 -4.70
C GLY A 92 -2.34 -1.62 -3.23
N LEU A 93 -2.83 -2.61 -2.49
CA LEU A 93 -3.43 -2.41 -1.18
C LEU A 93 -2.47 -1.77 -0.18
N ILE A 94 -2.95 -0.74 0.51
CA ILE A 94 -2.24 -0.14 1.64
C ILE A 94 -2.52 -0.98 2.88
N PRO A 95 -1.47 -1.33 3.65
CA PRO A 95 -1.63 -2.10 4.88
C PRO A 95 -2.61 -1.47 5.87
N GLN A 96 -3.32 -2.33 6.60
CA GLN A 96 -4.19 -1.90 7.70
C GLN A 96 -3.38 -1.13 8.75
N GLY A 97 -4.02 -0.15 9.38
CA GLY A 97 -3.31 0.76 10.29
C GLY A 97 -2.86 2.07 9.63
N TYR A 98 -3.06 2.21 8.32
CA TYR A 98 -2.68 3.38 7.54
C TYR A 98 -3.83 3.83 6.64
N LYS A 99 -3.88 5.13 6.35
CA LYS A 99 -4.73 5.72 5.32
C LYS A 99 -3.93 6.65 4.42
N ILE A 100 -4.40 6.83 3.20
CA ILE A 100 -3.82 7.80 2.26
C ILE A 100 -4.36 9.20 2.61
N ILE A 101 -3.46 10.18 2.68
CA ILE A 101 -3.81 11.60 2.81
C ILE A 101 -3.78 12.30 1.44
N GLY A 102 -2.87 11.87 0.57
CA GLY A 102 -2.76 12.40 -0.78
C GLY A 102 -1.35 12.30 -1.33
N TRP A 103 -1.09 13.08 -2.37
CA TRP A 103 0.21 13.20 -3.02
C TRP A 103 0.95 14.45 -2.53
N ASN A 104 2.28 14.37 -2.45
CA ASN A 104 3.11 15.57 -2.37
C ASN A 104 3.63 15.98 -3.75
N GLU A 105 4.20 17.19 -3.84
CA GLU A 105 4.78 17.74 -5.08
C GLU A 105 5.93 16.90 -5.65
N LYS A 106 6.54 16.04 -4.83
CA LYS A 106 7.65 15.16 -5.21
C LYS A 106 7.19 13.81 -5.75
N ASN A 107 5.89 13.58 -5.92
CA ASN A 107 5.30 12.30 -6.33
C ASN A 107 5.42 11.19 -5.28
N GLU A 108 5.56 11.53 -4.01
CA GLU A 108 5.49 10.58 -2.92
C GLU A 108 4.05 10.49 -2.42
N LEU A 109 3.62 9.28 -2.06
CA LEU A 109 2.31 9.06 -1.45
C LEU A 109 2.42 9.31 0.04
N ILE A 110 1.60 10.22 0.55
CA ILE A 110 1.54 10.55 1.97
C ILE A 110 0.53 9.62 2.64
N LEU A 111 1.00 8.85 3.62
CA LEU A 111 0.17 8.05 4.50
C LEU A 111 0.13 8.66 5.89
N SER A 112 -1.00 8.55 6.59
CA SER A 112 -1.05 8.76 8.03
C SER A 112 -1.38 7.44 8.72
N LYS A 113 -1.01 7.32 10.00
CA LYS A 113 -1.56 6.23 10.82
C LYS A 113 -3.07 6.40 10.90
N TRP A 114 -3.76 5.29 10.80
CA TRP A 114 -5.21 5.19 10.91
C TRP A 114 -5.50 4.00 11.79
N ASN A 115 -6.00 4.23 12.99
CA ASN A 115 -6.42 3.15 13.87
C ASN A 115 -7.93 2.98 13.73
N PRO A 116 -8.45 2.16 12.79
CA PRO A 116 -9.83 1.71 12.92
C PRO A 116 -9.90 0.98 14.26
N LYS A 117 -10.97 1.14 15.04
CA LYS A 117 -11.16 0.52 16.38
C LYS A 117 -11.25 -1.03 16.36
N SER A 118 -10.48 -1.67 15.49
CA SER A 118 -10.45 -3.11 15.22
C SER A 118 -9.28 -3.70 16.00
N GLU A 119 -9.58 -4.66 16.87
CA GLU A 119 -8.64 -5.40 17.75
C GLU A 119 -7.60 -6.26 17.01
N LEU A 120 -7.51 -6.13 15.68
CA LEU A 120 -6.59 -6.90 14.85
C LEU A 120 -5.20 -6.27 14.88
N LYS A 121 -4.20 -7.11 15.22
CA LYS A 121 -2.79 -6.74 15.32
C LYS A 121 -2.33 -6.07 14.03
N THR A 122 -1.76 -4.87 14.14
CA THR A 122 -1.12 -4.17 13.03
C THR A 122 -0.06 -5.10 12.43
N VAL A 123 -0.32 -5.59 11.22
CA VAL A 123 0.65 -6.39 10.48
C VAL A 123 1.69 -5.41 9.97
N SER A 124 2.81 -5.36 10.71
CA SER A 124 4.05 -4.69 10.31
C SER A 124 3.99 -3.14 10.25
N LYS A 125 4.71 -2.48 11.17
CA LYS A 125 4.88 -1.02 11.16
C LYS A 125 5.65 -0.59 9.91
N LEU A 126 4.99 0.10 8.96
CA LEU A 126 5.66 0.76 7.84
C LEU A 126 6.67 1.77 8.37
N LYS A 127 7.87 1.78 7.78
CA LYS A 127 8.90 2.79 8.04
C LYS A 127 8.76 3.92 7.01
N ASN A 128 9.21 5.11 7.38
CA ASN A 128 9.29 6.19 6.41
C ASN A 128 10.20 5.78 5.23
N GLU A 129 9.89 6.26 4.03
CA GLU A 129 10.61 5.93 2.78
C GLU A 129 10.49 4.46 2.32
N THR A 130 9.56 3.68 2.89
CA THR A 130 9.26 2.34 2.38
C THR A 130 8.82 2.42 0.92
N ILE A 131 9.24 1.46 0.10
CA ILE A 131 8.80 1.35 -1.28
C ILE A 131 7.69 0.30 -1.36
N ILE A 132 6.49 0.71 -1.80
CA ILE A 132 5.36 -0.18 -2.08
C ILE A 132 5.08 -0.08 -3.58
N ASN A 133 5.12 -1.19 -4.32
CA ASN A 133 4.90 -1.20 -5.78
C ASN A 133 5.77 -0.20 -6.57
N GLY A 134 7.03 -0.04 -6.16
CA GLY A 134 7.95 0.91 -6.79
C GLY A 134 7.72 2.37 -6.43
N MET A 135 6.81 2.66 -5.49
CA MET A 135 6.48 3.99 -5.01
C MET A 135 7.03 4.25 -3.62
N LYS A 136 7.64 5.42 -3.45
CA LYS A 136 8.12 5.88 -2.15
C LYS A 136 6.97 6.39 -1.31
N ILE A 137 6.86 5.84 -0.11
CA ILE A 137 5.86 6.19 0.89
C ILE A 137 6.44 7.17 1.89
N ASN A 138 5.69 8.22 2.21
CA ASN A 138 6.01 9.16 3.27
C ASN A 138 4.95 9.07 4.38
N ILE A 139 5.37 8.79 5.62
CA ILE A 139 4.44 8.69 6.75
C ILE A 139 4.38 10.06 7.42
N ALA A 140 3.25 10.75 7.30
CA ALA A 140 2.95 11.94 8.08
C ALA A 140 2.81 11.58 9.57
N GLU A 141 3.44 12.38 10.43
CA GLU A 141 3.36 12.23 11.90
C GLU A 141 1.98 12.57 12.46
#